data_AF-A0A851UMM6-F1
#
_entry.id   AF-A0A851UMM6-F1
#
_cell.length_a   1.000
_cell.length_b   1.000
_cell.length_c   1.000
_cell.angle_alpha   90.00
_cell.angle_beta   90.00
_cell.angle_gamma   90.00
#
_symmetry.space_group_name_H-M   'P 1'
#
loop_
_entity.id
_entity.type
_entity.pdbx_description
1 polymer ?
#
loop_
_entity_poly.entity_id
_entity_poly.type
_entity_poly.pdbx_seq_one_letter_code
_entity_poly.pdbx_strand_id
1 'polypeptide(L)'
;QAARSTRTIVVAGVPAGLLQDDVISDILTIHFQMSRNKGGDVEEVTYPTRNEGVAYITFEDPRVVDSVLKKEQHFLQDKRLPRRYPLAVTRY
;
A
#
# COMPACT_ATOMS: atom_id res chain seq x y z
N GLN A 1 -15.93 11.92 -8.55
CA GLN A 1 -14.86 10.91 -8.33
C GLN A 1 -13.42 11.47 -8.38
N ALA A 2 -13.17 12.74 -8.71
CA ALA A 2 -11.81 13.31 -8.67
C ALA A 2 -11.17 13.40 -7.26
N ALA A 3 -11.97 13.48 -6.20
CA ALA A 3 -11.46 13.57 -4.82
C ALA A 3 -10.89 12.25 -4.29
N ARG A 4 -11.21 11.10 -4.91
CA ARG A 4 -10.70 9.80 -4.46
C ARG A 4 -9.34 9.49 -5.07
N SER A 5 -9.15 9.79 -6.36
CA SER A 5 -7.87 9.59 -7.05
C SER A 5 -6.73 10.39 -6.43
N THR A 6 -6.97 11.63 -5.97
CA THR A 6 -5.95 12.45 -5.31
C THR A 6 -5.47 11.89 -3.96
N ARG A 7 -6.26 11.00 -3.37
CA ARG A 7 -5.99 10.31 -2.09
C ARG A 7 -5.49 8.87 -2.28
N THR A 8 -5.29 8.45 -3.53
CA THR A 8 -4.93 7.07 -3.86
C THR A 8 -3.48 6.98 -4.33
N ILE A 9 -2.77 5.93 -3.88
CA ILE A 9 -1.48 5.52 -4.41
C ILE A 9 -1.59 4.17 -5.12
N VAL A 10 -0.71 3.94 -6.08
CA VAL A 10 -0.44 2.63 -6.69
C VAL A 10 0.77 2.03 -6.02
N VAL A 11 0.63 0.78 -5.57
CA VAL A 11 1.68 0.01 -4.91
C VAL A 11 1.98 -1.21 -5.76
N ALA A 12 3.19 -1.29 -6.30
CA ALA A 12 3.68 -2.44 -7.07
C ALA A 12 4.75 -3.22 -6.30
N GLY A 13 4.91 -4.50 -6.62
CA GLY A 13 5.84 -5.41 -5.93
C GLY A 13 5.22 -6.15 -4.75
N VAL A 14 3.89 -6.17 -4.66
CA VAL A 14 3.14 -6.93 -3.65
C VAL A 14 3.37 -8.43 -3.90
N PRO A 15 3.70 -9.24 -2.87
CA PRO A 15 3.99 -10.66 -3.03
C PRO A 15 2.72 -11.51 -3.27
N ALA A 16 2.22 -11.49 -4.50
CA ALA A 16 1.04 -12.24 -4.92
C ALA A 16 1.22 -13.76 -4.75
N GLY A 17 0.15 -14.44 -4.34
CA GLY A 17 0.12 -15.90 -4.18
C GLY A 17 0.89 -16.48 -2.99
N LEU A 18 1.58 -15.66 -2.18
CA LEU A 18 2.29 -16.16 -0.99
C LEU A 18 1.40 -16.32 0.24
N LEU A 19 0.35 -15.52 0.34
CA LEU A 19 -0.65 -15.54 1.40
C LEU A 19 -2.03 -15.34 0.77
N GLN A 20 -3.09 -15.56 1.56
CA GLN A 20 -4.46 -15.23 1.15
C GLN A 20 -4.59 -13.72 0.89
N ASP A 21 -5.47 -13.33 -0.04
CA ASP A 21 -5.53 -11.94 -0.51
C ASP A 21 -6.03 -10.96 0.56
N ASP A 22 -6.93 -11.42 1.44
CA ASP A 22 -7.37 -10.69 2.63
C ASP A 22 -6.21 -10.43 3.59
N VAL A 23 -5.37 -11.44 3.83
CA VAL A 23 -4.17 -11.33 4.65
C VAL A 23 -3.18 -10.32 4.07
N ILE A 24 -2.97 -10.33 2.75
CA ILE A 24 -2.11 -9.33 2.09
C ILE A 24 -2.71 -7.92 2.23
N SER A 25 -4.02 -7.79 2.07
CA SER A 25 -4.73 -6.51 2.22
C SER A 25 -4.60 -5.95 3.63
N ASP A 26 -4.69 -6.80 4.66
CA ASP A 26 -4.46 -6.42 6.06
C ASP A 26 -3.01 -5.96 6.30
N ILE A 27 -2.02 -6.68 5.75
CA ILE A 27 -0.60 -6.33 5.88
C ILE A 27 -0.35 -4.97 5.21
N LEU A 28 -0.91 -4.73 4.02
CA LEU A 28 -0.82 -3.45 3.32
C LEU A 28 -1.49 -2.33 4.12
N THR A 29 -2.69 -2.56 4.65
CA THR A 29 -3.41 -1.60 5.49
C THR A 29 -2.54 -1.19 6.68
N ILE A 30 -2.06 -2.15 7.46
CA ILE A 30 -1.22 -1.91 8.63
C ILE A 30 0.08 -1.19 8.22
N HIS A 31 0.72 -1.61 7.13
CA HIS A 31 1.96 -0.98 6.65
C HIS A 31 1.76 0.49 6.30
N PHE A 32 0.66 0.83 5.61
CA PHE A 32 0.36 2.19 5.19
C PHE A 32 -0.37 3.03 6.25
N GLN A 33 -0.78 2.45 7.38
CA GLN A 33 -1.18 3.19 8.59
C GLN A 33 0.02 3.58 9.48
N MET A 34 1.14 2.87 9.38
CA MET A 34 2.29 3.11 10.24
C MET A 34 3.01 4.44 9.93
N SER A 35 3.17 5.28 10.96
CA SER A 35 3.89 6.57 10.87
C SER A 35 5.35 6.43 10.39
N ARG A 36 6.05 5.34 10.73
CA ARG A 36 7.41 5.02 10.22
C ARG A 36 7.47 4.84 8.70
N ASN A 37 6.33 4.53 8.09
CA ASN A 37 6.17 4.41 6.64
C ASN A 37 5.59 5.69 6.01
N LYS A 38 5.56 6.80 6.76
CA LYS A 38 4.95 8.07 6.34
C LYS A 38 3.47 7.95 5.96
N GLY A 39 2.85 6.88 6.47
CA GLY A 39 1.45 6.54 6.25
C GLY A 39 0.49 7.34 7.11
N GLY A 40 -0.78 6.99 7.04
CA GLY A 40 -1.89 7.60 7.75
C GLY A 40 -3.15 6.75 7.62
N ASP A 41 -4.29 7.26 8.04
CA ASP A 41 -5.53 6.49 8.04
C ASP A 41 -5.92 6.05 6.62
N VAL A 42 -6.08 4.74 6.46
CA VAL A 42 -6.41 4.08 5.20
C VAL A 42 -7.92 3.90 5.14
N GLU A 43 -8.54 4.47 4.10
CA GLU A 43 -9.97 4.29 3.80
C GLU A 43 -10.23 2.94 3.13
N GLU A 44 -9.41 2.57 2.13
CA GLU A 44 -9.63 1.34 1.36
C GLU A 44 -8.32 0.80 0.79
N VAL A 45 -8.22 -0.54 0.76
CA VAL A 45 -7.23 -1.28 -0.01
C VAL A 45 -7.93 -2.08 -1.10
N THR A 46 -7.58 -1.82 -2.36
CA THR A 46 -8.05 -2.61 -3.50
C THR A 46 -6.96 -3.62 -3.88
N TYR A 47 -7.13 -4.87 -3.47
CA TYR A 47 -6.28 -6.02 -3.80
C TYR A 47 -7.11 -7.33 -3.68
N PRO A 48 -6.92 -8.32 -4.57
CA PRO A 48 -6.06 -8.29 -5.75
C PRO A 48 -6.63 -7.36 -6.82
N THR A 49 -5.80 -7.01 -7.80
CA THR A 49 -6.23 -6.24 -8.97
C THR A 49 -6.06 -7.07 -10.23
N ARG A 50 -6.45 -6.53 -11.39
CA ARG A 50 -6.18 -7.17 -12.70
C ARG A 50 -4.68 -7.28 -12.99
N ASN A 51 -3.86 -6.48 -12.33
CA ASN A 51 -2.41 -6.48 -12.47
C ASN A 51 -1.82 -7.22 -11.26
N GLU A 52 -1.22 -8.38 -11.51
CA GLU A 52 -0.60 -9.17 -10.46
C GLU A 52 0.48 -8.36 -9.71
N GLY A 53 0.49 -8.47 -8.38
CA GLY A 53 1.43 -7.75 -7.52
C GLY A 53 1.19 -6.24 -7.43
N VAL A 54 0.04 -5.74 -7.89
CA VAL A 54 -0.38 -4.34 -7.77
C VAL A 54 -1.57 -4.22 -6.83
N ALA A 55 -1.51 -3.24 -5.94
CA ALA A 55 -2.59 -2.81 -5.05
C ALA A 55 -2.83 -1.29 -5.17
N TYR A 56 -4.05 -0.85 -4.88
CA TYR A 56 -4.38 0.56 -4.72
C TYR A 56 -4.71 0.85 -3.26
N ILE A 57 -4.12 1.89 -2.69
CA ILE A 57 -4.36 2.30 -1.29
C ILE A 57 -4.97 3.69 -1.31
N THR A 58 -6.21 3.81 -0.82
CA THR A 58 -6.90 5.09 -0.64
C THR A 58 -6.76 5.54 0.81
N PHE A 59 -6.27 6.75 1.04
CA PHE A 59 -6.16 7.35 2.37
C PHE A 59 -7.34 8.27 2.67
N GLU A 60 -7.67 8.46 3.95
CA GLU A 60 -8.67 9.46 4.36
C GLU A 60 -8.19 10.89 4.04
N ASP A 61 -6.90 11.18 4.26
CA ASP A 61 -6.31 12.50 4.04
C ASP A 61 -5.39 12.53 2.79
N PRO A 62 -5.65 13.41 1.79
CA PRO A 62 -4.80 13.54 0.60
C PRO A 62 -3.34 13.90 0.91
N ARG A 63 -3.05 14.57 2.03
CA ARG A 63 -1.69 14.96 2.43
C ARG A 63 -0.81 13.75 2.74
N VAL A 64 -1.41 12.60 3.04
CA VAL A 64 -0.69 11.35 3.28
C VAL A 64 -0.03 10.86 2.00
N VAL A 65 -0.65 11.03 0.83
CA VAL A 65 -0.09 10.63 -0.46
C VAL A 65 1.28 11.25 -0.69
N ASP A 66 1.41 12.56 -0.48
CA ASP A 66 2.69 13.28 -0.63
C ASP A 66 3.73 12.82 0.40
N SER A 67 3.29 12.45 1.60
CA SER A 67 4.16 12.00 2.68
C SER A 67 4.74 10.61 2.39
N VAL A 68 3.89 9.70 1.92
CA VAL A 68 4.26 8.35 1.49
C VAL A 68 5.24 8.43 0.31
N LEU A 69 4.93 9.22 -0.72
CA LEU A 69 5.79 9.36 -1.92
C LEU A 69 7.17 9.95 -1.63
N LYS A 70 7.34 10.71 -0.54
CA LYS A 70 8.65 11.25 -0.12
C LYS A 70 9.56 10.23 0.55
N LYS A 71 9.06 9.04 0.89
CA LYS A 71 9.89 7.98 1.46
C LYS A 71 10.71 7.33 0.33
N GLU A 72 12.03 7.31 0.48
CA GLU A 72 12.94 6.76 -0.54
C GLU A 72 12.64 5.30 -0.90
N GLN A 73 12.28 4.47 0.09
CA GLN A 73 12.00 3.07 -0.14
C GLN A 73 10.97 2.51 0.84
N HIS A 74 9.98 1.80 0.32
CA HIS A 74 9.05 1.01 1.11
C HIS A 74 9.45 -0.47 1.08
N PHE A 75 9.40 -1.12 2.23
CA PHE A 75 9.60 -2.56 2.35
C PHE A 75 8.42 -3.17 3.11
N LEU A 76 7.64 -4.01 2.44
CA LEU A 76 6.62 -4.80 3.10
C LEU A 76 7.30 -5.87 3.95
N GLN A 77 7.00 -5.87 5.25
CA GLN A 77 7.52 -6.83 6.20
C GLN A 77 6.40 -7.27 7.14
N ASP A 78 6.18 -8.58 7.23
CA ASP A 78 5.30 -9.23 8.20
C ASP A 78 5.94 -10.55 8.61
N LYS A 79 5.64 -11.05 9.81
CA LYS A 79 6.14 -12.34 10.32
C LYS A 79 5.69 -13.54 9.46
N ARG A 80 4.60 -13.39 8.71
CA ARG A 80 4.04 -14.38 7.79
C ARG A 80 4.75 -14.38 6.43
N LEU A 81 5.51 -13.32 6.12
CA LEU A 81 6.28 -13.22 4.89
C LEU A 81 7.70 -13.77 5.10
N PRO A 82 8.25 -14.53 4.13
CA PRO A 82 9.56 -15.17 4.30
C PRO A 82 10.73 -14.17 4.26
N ARG A 83 10.51 -12.96 3.72
CA ARG A 83 11.51 -11.90 3.61
C ARG A 83 10.84 -10.53 3.48
N ARG A 84 11.66 -9.47 3.41
CA ARG A 84 11.19 -8.12 3.05
C ARG A 84 10.97 -8.03 1.55
N TYR A 85 9.87 -7.40 1.14
CA TYR A 85 9.54 -7.17 -0.26
C TYR A 85 9.62 -5.67 -0.56
N PRO A 86 10.49 -5.22 -1.48
CA PRO A 86 10.51 -3.82 -1.89
C PRO A 86 9.21 -3.46 -2.60
N LEU A 87 8.61 -2.33 -2.20
CA LEU A 87 7.41 -1.80 -2.83
C LEU A 87 7.76 -0.54 -3.61
N ALA A 88 7.31 -0.47 -4.86
CA ALA A 88 7.32 0.75 -5.64
C ALA A 88 5.99 1.48 -5.40
N VAL A 89 6.06 2.74 -4.97
CA VAL A 89 4.88 3.55 -4.68
C VAL A 89 4.83 4.74 -5.63
N THR A 90 3.70 4.90 -6.30
CA THR A 90 3.45 5.99 -7.25
C THR A 90 2.07 6.59 -7.02
N ARG A 91 1.84 7.79 -7.55
CA ARG A 91 0.51 8.40 -7.51
C ARG A 91 -0.44 7.65 -8.46
N TYR A 92 -1.71 7.50 -8.05
CA TYR A 92 -2.79 6.96 -8.89
C TYR A 92 -3.05 7.79 -10.15
#